data_AF-A0A0F5ZWC3-F1
#
_entry.id   AF-A0A0F5ZWC3-F1
#
_cell.length_a   1.000
_cell.length_b   1.000
_cell.length_c   1.000
_cell.angle_alpha   90.00
_cell.angle_beta   90.00
_cell.angle_gamma   90.00
#
_symmetry.space_group_name_H-M   'P 1'
#
loop_
_entity.id
_entity.type
_entity.pdbx_description
1 polymer ?
#
loop_
_entity_poly.entity_id
_entity_poly.type
_entity_poly.pdbx_seq_one_letter_code
_entity_poly.pdbx_strand_id
1 'polypeptide(L)'
;MELMKVSKLVAMNLNWVRGEDARFKSILKELKQGADINEAIQLIRCACGKTYVLQDGGHRISAAFKIYQDTGKDIDIPVNLFQSSIP
;
A
#
# COMPACT_ATOMS: atom_id res chain seq x y z
N MET A 1 -9.09 -10.00 4.14
CA MET A 1 -8.25 -9.45 3.06
C MET A 1 -9.17 -8.78 2.06
N GLU A 2 -8.97 -7.48 1.80
CA GLU A 2 -9.73 -6.66 0.85
C GLU A 2 -8.78 -6.20 -0.27
N LEU A 3 -9.24 -6.16 -1.52
CA LEU A 3 -8.49 -5.51 -2.60
C LEU A 3 -8.85 -4.02 -2.61
N MET A 4 -7.83 -3.16 -2.49
CA MET A 4 -8.01 -1.71 -2.52
C MET A 4 -7.13 -1.09 -3.60
N LYS A 5 -7.73 -0.18 -4.37
CA LYS A 5 -7.00 0.67 -5.31
C LYS A 5 -5.94 1.52 -4.60
N VAL A 6 -4.79 1.70 -5.23
CA VAL A 6 -3.72 2.53 -4.67
C VAL A 6 -4.18 3.98 -4.52
N SER A 7 -5.00 4.50 -5.43
CA SER A 7 -5.61 5.84 -5.31
C SER A 7 -6.44 5.99 -4.03
N LYS A 8 -7.24 4.97 -3.68
CA LYS A 8 -8.03 4.93 -2.45
C LYS A 8 -7.12 4.87 -1.22
N LEU A 9 -6.08 4.04 -1.25
CA LEU A 9 -5.13 3.89 -0.13
C LEU A 9 -4.37 5.18 0.19
N VAL A 10 -3.90 5.91 -0.84
CA VAL A 10 -3.17 7.16 -0.62
C VAL A 10 -4.06 8.35 -0.27
N ALA A 11 -5.36 8.25 -0.56
CA ALA A 11 -6.36 9.22 -0.12
C ALA A 11 -6.79 9.02 1.35
N MET A 12 -6.48 7.85 1.93
CA MET A 12 -6.72 7.62 3.36
C MET A 12 -5.72 8.43 4.20
N ASN A 13 -6.08 8.71 5.45
CA ASN A 13 -5.17 9.25 6.45
C ASN A 13 -4.18 8.17 6.91
N LEU A 14 -3.30 7.76 5.99
CA LEU A 14 -2.33 6.69 6.12
C LEU A 14 -0.93 7.30 6.29
N ASN A 15 -0.28 6.99 7.40
CA ASN A 15 1.13 7.31 7.59
C ASN A 15 1.99 6.15 7.07
N TRP A 16 2.85 6.42 6.08
CA TRP A 16 3.87 5.48 5.62
C TRP A 16 5.17 6.17 5.22
N VAL A 17 6.30 5.48 5.39
CA VAL A 17 7.62 5.97 5.00
C VAL A 17 7.95 5.48 3.59
N ARG A 18 8.45 6.39 2.75
CA ARG A 18 8.87 6.10 1.38
C ARG A 18 10.38 5.92 1.33
N GLY A 19 10.82 4.76 0.87
CA GLY A 19 12.24 4.45 0.64
C GLY A 19 12.46 3.95 -0.79
N GLU A 20 13.50 4.46 -1.45
CA GLU A 20 13.90 4.07 -2.81
C GLU A 20 15.09 3.10 -2.82
N ASP A 21 15.02 2.08 -1.98
CA ASP A 21 16.06 1.04 -1.90
C ASP A 21 15.93 -0.02 -3.02
N ALA A 22 16.81 -1.02 -2.99
CA ALA A 22 16.84 -2.09 -3.98
C ALA A 22 15.52 -2.88 -4.06
N ARG A 23 14.82 -3.08 -2.94
CA ARG A 23 13.54 -3.82 -2.92
C ARG A 23 12.44 -3.02 -3.60
N PHE A 24 12.38 -1.72 -3.34
CA PHE A 24 11.48 -0.81 -4.09
C PHE A 24 11.72 -0.89 -5.60
N LYS A 25 12.99 -0.78 -6.04
CA LYS A 25 13.35 -0.78 -7.46
C LYS A 25 12.97 -2.10 -8.14
N SER A 26 13.14 -3.23 -7.46
CA SER A 26 12.74 -4.54 -7.96
C SER A 26 11.24 -4.62 -8.18
N ILE A 27 10.45 -4.28 -7.16
CA ILE A 27 8.98 -4.32 -7.24
C ILE A 27 8.50 -3.36 -8.34
N LEU A 28 9.04 -2.14 -8.39
CA LEU A 28 8.66 -1.16 -9.42
C LEU A 28 8.92 -1.71 -10.83
N LYS A 29 10.04 -2.41 -11.06
CA LYS A 29 10.36 -3.03 -12.35
C LYS A 29 9.34 -4.11 -12.71
N GLU A 30 8.97 -4.97 -11.76
CA GLU A 30 7.96 -6.02 -11.97
C GLU A 30 6.60 -5.42 -12.33
N LEU A 31 6.17 -4.38 -11.60
CA LEU A 31 4.90 -3.69 -11.89
C LEU A 31 4.90 -3.02 -13.27
N LYS A 32 6.03 -2.47 -13.72
CA LYS A 32 6.18 -1.93 -15.09
C LYS A 32 6.06 -3.02 -16.16
N GLN A 33 6.43 -4.26 -15.84
CA GLN A 33 6.29 -5.42 -16.72
C GLN A 33 4.87 -6.02 -16.71
N GLY A 34 3.96 -5.47 -15.90
CA GLY A 34 2.58 -5.92 -15.81
C GLY A 34 2.33 -6.94 -14.71
N ALA A 35 3.27 -7.17 -13.80
CA ALA A 35 3.02 -7.98 -12.61
C ALA A 35 1.98 -7.33 -11.69
N ASP A 36 1.27 -8.16 -10.94
CA ASP A 36 0.33 -7.76 -9.90
C ASP A 36 0.95 -7.87 -8.50
N ILE A 37 0.39 -7.13 -7.54
CA ILE A 37 0.77 -7.24 -6.13
C ILE A 37 -0.08 -8.35 -5.50
N ASN A 38 0.52 -9.51 -5.26
CA ASN A 38 -0.19 -10.65 -4.66
C ASN A 38 -0.07 -10.71 -3.12
N GLU A 39 0.95 -10.06 -2.57
CA GLU A 39 1.20 -10.06 -1.13
C GLU A 39 0.54 -8.85 -0.45
N ALA A 40 -0.28 -9.12 0.56
CA ALA A 40 -1.06 -8.08 1.21
C ALA A 40 -0.20 -7.07 1.98
N ILE A 41 -0.56 -5.79 1.92
CA ILE A 41 -0.06 -4.79 2.87
C ILE A 41 -0.82 -4.92 4.20
N GLN A 42 -0.13 -4.67 5.30
CA GLN A 42 -0.71 -4.77 6.64
C GLN A 42 -0.96 -3.37 7.18
N LEU A 43 -2.23 -3.05 7.43
CA LEU A 43 -2.67 -1.77 7.98
C LEU A 43 -3.23 -1.96 9.38
N ILE A 44 -2.89 -1.05 10.28
CA ILE A 44 -3.51 -0.96 11.60
C ILE A 44 -4.43 0.26 11.62
N ARG A 45 -5.71 0.06 11.96
CA ARG A 45 -6.62 1.16 12.26
C ARG A 45 -6.42 1.62 13.71
N CYS A 46 -6.04 2.87 13.91
CA CYS A 46 -5.89 3.44 15.25
C CYS A 46 -7.23 3.41 16.01
N ALA A 47 -7.17 3.35 17.34
CA ALA A 47 -8.35 3.32 18.22
C ALA A 47 -9.31 4.51 18.00
N CYS A 48 -8.80 5.67 17.56
CA CYS A 48 -9.62 6.83 17.20
C CYS A 48 -10.49 6.61 15.95
N GLY A 49 -10.30 5.52 15.22
CA GLY A 49 -11.05 5.14 14.02
C GLY A 49 -10.75 5.96 12.76
N LYS A 50 -9.89 6.98 12.85
CA LYS A 50 -9.66 8.00 11.81
C LYS A 50 -8.31 7.89 11.10
N THR A 51 -7.35 7.17 11.67
CA THR A 51 -5.97 7.11 11.17
C THR A 51 -5.59 5.66 10.91
N TYR A 52 -4.81 5.45 9.85
CA TYR A 52 -4.25 4.16 9.48
C TYR A 52 -2.73 4.24 9.57
N VAL A 53 -2.11 3.19 10.07
CA VAL A 53 -0.66 3.04 10.13
C VAL A 53 -0.25 1.85 9.30
N LEU A 54 0.70 2.04 8.39
CA LEU A 54 1.28 0.94 7.63
C LEU A 54 2.24 0.17 8.53
N GLN A 55 1.93 -1.10 8.78
CA GLN A 55 2.79 -2.01 9.53
C GLN A 55 3.78 -2.74 8.60
N ASP A 56 3.30 -3.17 7.43
CA ASP A 56 4.12 -3.86 6.42
C ASP A 56 3.63 -3.56 5.00
N GLY A 57 4.54 -3.64 4.02
CA GLY A 57 4.23 -3.43 2.61
C GLY A 57 4.55 -2.03 2.08
N GLY A 58 5.43 -1.27 2.77
CA GLY A 58 5.88 0.07 2.39
C GLY A 58 6.39 0.16 0.96
N HIS A 59 7.20 -0.79 0.51
CA HIS A 59 7.72 -0.81 -0.86
C HIS A 59 6.63 -1.10 -1.89
N ARG A 60 5.69 -2.00 -1.56
CA ARG A 60 4.57 -2.39 -2.45
C ARG A 60 3.66 -1.20 -2.74
N ILE A 61 3.18 -0.53 -1.68
CA ILE A 61 2.34 0.66 -1.83
C ILE A 61 3.11 1.81 -2.51
N SER A 62 4.39 2.01 -2.19
CA SER A 62 5.18 3.08 -2.80
C SER A 62 5.44 2.84 -4.29
N ALA A 63 5.73 1.61 -4.70
CA ALA A 63 5.94 1.26 -6.10
C ALA A 63 4.63 1.38 -6.90
N ALA A 64 3.52 0.87 -6.37
CA ALA A 64 2.20 1.04 -6.99
C ALA A 64 1.81 2.52 -7.12
N PHE A 65 2.06 3.32 -6.08
CA PHE A 65 1.76 4.74 -6.11
C PHE A 65 2.61 5.47 -7.15
N LYS A 66 3.89 5.10 -7.30
CA LYS A 66 4.76 5.64 -8.34
C LYS A 66 4.23 5.33 -9.74
N ILE A 67 3.76 4.10 -9.99
CA ILE A 67 3.12 3.73 -11.27
C ILE A 67 1.86 4.56 -11.51
N TYR A 68 1.01 4.73 -10.49
CA TYR A 68 -0.19 5.54 -10.59
C TYR A 68 0.14 7.00 -10.94
N GLN A 69 1.16 7.59 -10.31
CA GLN A 69 1.62 8.93 -10.65
C GLN A 69 2.17 9.05 -12.08
N ASP A 70 2.95 8.05 -12.52
CA ASP A 70 3.65 8.11 -13.81
C ASP A 70 2.72 7.79 -14.99
N THR A 71 1.67 6.98 -14.79
CA THR A 71 0.87 6.41 -15.89
C THR A 71 -0.64 6.56 -15.72
N GLY A 72 -1.12 6.92 -14.53
CA GLY A 72 -2.54 6.86 -14.17
C GLY A 72 -3.09 5.45 -13.94
N LYS A 73 -2.27 4.40 -14.08
CA LYS A 73 -2.70 3.01 -13.82
C LYS A 73 -2.94 2.79 -12.34
N ASP A 74 -4.21 2.59 -11.98
CA ASP A 74 -4.63 2.37 -10.59
C ASP A 74 -4.64 0.88 -10.24
N ILE A 75 -3.55 0.44 -9.59
CA ILE A 75 -3.28 -0.96 -9.24
C ILE A 75 -4.09 -1.36 -8.00
N ASP A 76 -4.67 -2.55 -8.02
CA ASP A 76 -5.28 -3.18 -6.85
C ASP A 76 -4.20 -3.75 -5.94
N ILE A 77 -4.29 -3.43 -4.65
CA ILE A 77 -3.39 -3.90 -3.61
C ILE A 77 -4.21 -4.73 -2.62
N PRO A 78 -3.82 -5.98 -2.32
CA PRO A 78 -4.42 -6.73 -1.23
C PRO A 78 -4.07 -6.08 0.11
N VAL A 79 -5.06 -5.93 0.97
CA VAL A 79 -4.95 -5.25 2.26
C VAL A 79 -5.50 -6.13 3.36
N ASN A 80 -4.71 -6.26 4.42
CA ASN A 80 -5.17 -6.80 5.69
C ASN A 80 -5.28 -5.65 6.67
N LEU A 81 -6.49 -5.42 7.17
CA LEU A 81 -6.76 -4.40 8.16
C LEU A 81 -6.88 -5.05 9.54
N PHE A 82 -5.97 -4.69 10.44
CA PHE A 82 -6.05 -5.01 11.85
C PHE A 82 -6.74 -3.86 12.59
N GLN A 83 -7.80 -4.19 13.30
CA GLN A 83 -8.45 -3.28 14.23
C GLN A 83 -8.12 -3.74 15.64
N SER A 84 -7.43 -2.90 16.41
CA SER A 84 -7.24 -3.16 17.83
C SER A 84 -8.59 -2.97 18.53
N SER A 85 -9.25 -4.08 18.89
CA SER A 85 -10.36 -4.07 19.83
C SER A 85 -9.75 -4.11 21.23
N ILE A 86 -9.46 -2.94 21.79
CA ILE A 86 -9.24 -2.83 23.23
C ILE A 86 -10.64 -2.81 23.86
N PRO A 87 -11.04 -3.84 24.65
CA PRO A 87 -12.29 -3.82 25.41
C PRO A 87 -12.30 -2.72 26.48
#